data_AF-A0A4R4G4Q1-F1
#
_entry.id   AF-A0A4R4G4Q1-F1
#
_cell.length_a   1.000
_cell.length_b   1.000
_cell.length_c   1.000
_cell.angle_alpha   90.00
_cell.angle_beta   90.00
_cell.angle_gamma   90.00
#
_symmetry.space_group_name_H-M   'P 1'
#
loop_
_entity.id
_entity.type
_entity.pdbx_description
1 polymer ?
#
loop_
_entity_poly.entity_id
_entity_poly.type
_entity_poly.pdbx_seq_one_letter_code
_entity_poly.pdbx_strand_id
1 'polypeptide(L)'
;MKIMYPSNISIVSSNVSGSLLNEWDINTPYSIGAQVYLPDNYGEYKALTNNTGKKPNENPLDWEHIGTANKFKMFDQFLNTQTINPENIDVEVVAYGSKGMFIGNIEASSVLIEVIDNDTLQTIESTTFDMVDDVVDWLDYFFGDWLDQRKNSVTYYRTTLTMNITYHVKIDNGVSEARCGILFIGVVREIGATKYSFSLGALDFSKVVTNQSSGATLLERGNYAKTIRANVFARTGTSQMVFKRLTEARGTPLVFLNGGGLLDIFGYIQKHEVLIEGPVETAITVDIIGLI
;
A
#
# COMPACT_ATOMS: atom_id res chain seq x y z
N MET A 1 -8.05 9.69 13.90
CA MET A 1 -7.39 8.47 13.45
C MET A 1 -8.41 7.37 13.16
N LYS A 2 -8.30 6.79 11.97
CA LYS A 2 -9.02 5.58 11.57
C LYS A 2 -8.00 4.50 11.18
N ILE A 3 -8.38 3.25 11.25
CA ILE A 3 -7.58 2.10 10.82
C ILE A 3 -8.37 1.35 9.77
N MET A 4 -7.75 1.07 8.62
CA MET A 4 -8.32 0.24 7.58
C MET A 4 -7.79 -1.19 7.73
N TYR A 5 -8.71 -2.13 7.89
CA TYR A 5 -8.43 -3.57 7.95
C TYR A 5 -8.66 -4.20 6.58
N PRO A 6 -7.83 -5.16 6.14
CA PRO A 6 -7.92 -5.71 4.80
C PRO A 6 -9.25 -6.44 4.60
N SER A 7 -9.85 -6.26 3.43
CA SER A 7 -10.97 -7.07 2.95
C SER A 7 -10.45 -8.17 2.03
N ASN A 8 -11.19 -9.27 1.94
CA ASN A 8 -10.94 -10.24 0.87
C ASN A 8 -11.29 -9.58 -0.47
N ILE A 9 -10.36 -9.68 -1.43
CA ILE A 9 -10.51 -9.11 -2.76
C ILE A 9 -10.31 -10.18 -3.82
N SER A 10 -10.95 -10.00 -4.97
CA SER A 10 -10.69 -10.79 -6.18
C SER A 10 -10.64 -9.89 -7.40
N ILE A 11 -9.56 -9.97 -8.16
CA ILE A 11 -9.37 -9.16 -9.38
C ILE A 11 -10.22 -9.76 -10.49
N VAL A 12 -11.13 -8.97 -11.04
CA VAL A 12 -12.02 -9.35 -12.16
C VAL A 12 -11.32 -9.09 -13.48
N SER A 13 -10.78 -7.88 -13.63
CA SER A 13 -10.13 -7.44 -14.85
C SER A 13 -8.95 -6.52 -14.53
N SER A 14 -7.99 -6.45 -15.45
CA SER A 14 -6.89 -5.51 -15.40
C SER A 14 -6.28 -5.37 -16.79
N ASN A 15 -5.96 -4.15 -17.20
CA ASN A 15 -5.24 -3.87 -18.44
C ASN A 15 -3.74 -4.17 -18.36
N VAL A 16 -3.19 -4.38 -17.16
CA VAL A 16 -1.78 -4.68 -16.95
C VAL A 16 -1.52 -6.14 -17.29
N SER A 17 -0.48 -6.40 -18.08
CA SER A 17 -0.07 -7.76 -18.42
C SER A 17 0.39 -8.54 -17.17
N GLY A 18 -0.01 -9.82 -17.12
CA GLY A 18 0.48 -10.76 -16.12
C GLY A 18 1.95 -11.12 -16.31
N SER A 19 2.41 -12.19 -15.66
CA SER A 19 3.77 -12.67 -15.89
C SER A 19 3.97 -13.10 -17.34
N LEU A 20 5.15 -12.83 -17.89
CA LEU A 20 5.58 -13.33 -19.20
C LEU A 20 6.24 -14.72 -19.10
N LEU A 21 6.46 -15.21 -17.88
CA LEU A 21 7.08 -16.50 -17.62
C LEU A 21 6.04 -17.62 -17.78
N ASN A 22 6.53 -18.80 -18.16
CA ASN A 22 5.69 -19.98 -18.20
C ASN A 22 5.28 -20.41 -16.80
N GLU A 23 4.06 -20.92 -16.67
CA GLU A 23 3.58 -21.52 -15.42
C GLU A 23 4.45 -22.70 -15.03
N TRP A 24 4.71 -22.82 -13.73
CA TRP A 24 5.40 -23.98 -13.17
C TRP A 24 4.56 -25.24 -13.36
N ASP A 25 5.18 -26.30 -13.88
CA ASP A 25 4.57 -27.59 -14.13
C ASP A 25 5.33 -28.69 -13.37
N ILE A 26 4.57 -29.57 -12.70
CA ILE A 26 5.09 -30.64 -11.85
C ILE A 26 5.96 -31.65 -12.62
N ASN A 27 5.69 -31.86 -13.91
CA ASN A 27 6.37 -32.86 -14.73
C ASN A 27 7.55 -32.28 -15.52
N THR A 28 7.71 -30.96 -15.51
CA THR A 28 8.74 -30.27 -16.29
C THR A 28 10.07 -30.25 -15.54
N PRO A 29 11.17 -30.73 -16.16
CA PRO A 29 12.49 -30.59 -15.57
C PRO A 29 13.02 -29.16 -15.77
N TYR A 30 13.41 -28.52 -14.67
CA TYR A 30 13.97 -27.17 -14.67
C TYR A 30 15.48 -27.23 -14.41
N SER A 31 16.25 -26.61 -15.30
CA SER A 31 17.67 -26.39 -15.11
C SER A 31 17.95 -25.20 -14.20
N ILE A 32 19.14 -25.14 -13.60
CA ILE A 32 19.60 -23.95 -12.86
C ILE A 32 19.40 -22.69 -13.72
N GLY A 33 18.82 -21.66 -13.12
CA GLY A 33 18.54 -20.37 -13.74
C GLY A 33 17.23 -20.29 -14.51
N ALA A 34 16.51 -21.41 -14.69
CA ALA A 34 15.17 -21.39 -15.30
C ALA A 34 14.21 -20.54 -14.45
N GLN A 35 13.36 -19.77 -15.13
CA GLN A 35 12.39 -18.90 -14.48
C GLN A 35 10.97 -19.40 -14.74
N VAL A 36 10.14 -19.39 -13.70
CA VAL A 36 8.76 -19.85 -13.74
C VAL A 36 7.85 -18.89 -12.98
N TYR A 37 6.60 -18.88 -13.38
CA TYR A 37 5.53 -18.20 -12.67
C TYR A 37 4.69 -19.21 -11.89
N LEU A 38 4.31 -18.85 -10.66
CA LEU A 38 3.43 -19.66 -9.82
C LEU A 38 2.09 -18.93 -9.63
N PRO A 39 1.01 -19.40 -10.28
CA PRO A 39 -0.31 -18.76 -10.17
C PRO A 39 -0.88 -18.70 -8.75
N ASP A 40 -0.55 -19.67 -7.89
CA ASP A 40 -1.07 -19.78 -6.52
C ASP A 40 -0.80 -18.55 -5.66
N ASN A 41 0.34 -17.89 -5.87
CA ASN A 41 0.72 -16.69 -5.11
C ASN A 41 1.23 -15.55 -5.98
N TYR A 42 1.01 -15.64 -7.29
CA TYR A 42 1.43 -14.65 -8.29
C TYR A 42 2.95 -14.38 -8.31
N GLY A 43 3.75 -15.27 -7.71
CA GLY A 43 5.20 -15.13 -7.57
C GLY A 43 5.94 -15.63 -8.80
N GLU A 44 7.04 -14.96 -9.10
CA GLU A 44 8.04 -15.37 -10.08
C GLU A 44 9.24 -15.93 -9.35
N TYR A 45 9.76 -17.06 -9.85
CA TYR A 45 10.84 -17.81 -9.21
C TYR A 45 11.94 -18.15 -10.19
N LYS A 46 13.16 -18.30 -9.68
CA LYS A 46 14.33 -18.75 -10.41
C LYS A 46 14.88 -20.03 -9.76
N ALA A 47 15.11 -21.05 -10.57
CA ALA A 47 15.69 -22.31 -10.10
C ALA A 47 17.16 -22.11 -9.67
N LEU A 48 17.49 -22.51 -8.45
CA LEU A 48 18.85 -22.52 -7.89
C LEU A 48 19.57 -23.85 -8.17
N THR A 49 18.80 -24.92 -8.33
CA THR A 49 19.28 -26.28 -8.58
C THR A 49 18.55 -26.87 -9.78
N ASN A 50 19.13 -27.92 -10.39
CA ASN A 50 18.38 -28.73 -11.34
C ASN A 50 17.31 -29.51 -10.55
N ASN A 51 16.03 -29.31 -10.87
CA ASN A 51 14.94 -29.92 -10.13
C ASN A 51 13.74 -30.27 -11.02
N THR A 52 12.88 -31.15 -10.52
CA THR A 52 11.65 -31.62 -11.18
C THR A 52 10.66 -31.96 -10.09
N GLY A 53 9.38 -31.59 -10.26
CA GLY A 53 8.33 -31.86 -9.27
C GLY A 53 8.45 -31.10 -7.95
N LYS A 54 9.45 -30.20 -7.80
CA LYS A 54 9.63 -29.39 -6.61
C LYS A 54 8.92 -28.05 -6.76
N LYS A 55 7.83 -27.86 -6.01
CA LYS A 55 7.02 -26.65 -6.08
C LYS A 55 7.80 -25.42 -5.54
N PRO A 56 7.83 -24.28 -6.24
CA PRO A 56 8.71 -23.16 -5.87
C PRO A 56 8.52 -22.58 -4.47
N ASN A 57 7.27 -22.34 -4.05
CA ASN A 57 6.96 -21.73 -2.76
C ASN A 57 7.15 -22.66 -1.54
N GLU A 58 7.36 -23.96 -1.77
CA GLU A 58 7.57 -24.97 -0.73
C GLU A 58 9.04 -25.44 -0.65
N ASN A 59 9.86 -25.09 -1.64
CA ASN A 59 11.24 -25.56 -1.78
C ASN A 59 12.23 -24.39 -1.93
N PRO A 60 12.43 -23.57 -0.87
CA PRO A 60 13.27 -22.36 -0.92
C PRO A 60 14.77 -22.63 -1.11
N LEU A 61 15.22 -23.88 -0.98
CA LEU A 61 16.60 -24.27 -1.29
C LEU A 61 16.82 -24.53 -2.78
N ASP A 62 15.75 -24.84 -3.52
CA ASP A 62 15.79 -25.16 -4.94
C ASP A 62 15.28 -23.98 -5.80
N TRP A 63 14.53 -23.06 -5.20
CA TRP A 63 13.91 -21.93 -5.86
C TRP A 63 14.13 -20.63 -5.09
N GLU A 64 14.55 -19.61 -5.80
CA GLU A 64 14.65 -18.23 -5.32
C GLU A 64 13.43 -17.44 -5.79
N HIS A 65 12.74 -16.78 -4.87
CA HIS A 65 11.67 -15.83 -5.22
C HIS A 65 12.30 -14.54 -5.74
N ILE A 66 12.09 -14.23 -7.02
CA ILE A 66 12.67 -13.05 -7.67
C ILE A 66 11.74 -11.84 -7.63
N GLY A 67 10.45 -12.05 -7.36
CA GLY A 67 9.46 -11.00 -7.20
C GLY A 67 8.06 -11.46 -7.56
N THR A 68 7.09 -10.57 -7.42
CA THR A 68 5.70 -10.81 -7.83
C THR A 68 5.49 -10.29 -9.25
N ALA A 69 4.66 -10.98 -10.04
CA ALA A 69 4.34 -10.57 -11.40
C ALA A 69 3.77 -9.15 -11.43
N ASN A 70 4.15 -8.35 -12.44
CA ASN A 70 3.92 -6.91 -12.49
C ASN A 70 2.47 -6.48 -12.15
N LYS A 71 1.48 -7.15 -12.74
CA LYS A 71 0.05 -6.94 -12.48
C LYS A 71 -0.36 -7.00 -11.00
N PHE A 72 0.33 -7.80 -10.20
CA PHE A 72 -0.06 -8.07 -8.81
C PHE A 72 0.77 -7.31 -7.78
N LYS A 73 1.82 -6.60 -8.18
CA LYS A 73 2.68 -5.83 -7.27
C LYS A 73 1.89 -4.81 -6.43
N MET A 74 0.93 -4.11 -7.03
CA MET A 74 0.08 -3.17 -6.29
C MET A 74 -0.83 -3.83 -5.25
N PHE A 75 -0.97 -5.16 -5.22
CA PHE A 75 -1.75 -5.88 -4.23
C PHE A 75 -0.88 -6.67 -3.24
N ASP A 76 0.45 -6.60 -3.38
CA ASP A 76 1.36 -7.26 -2.47
C ASP A 76 1.54 -6.43 -1.16
N GLN A 77 2.38 -6.92 -0.25
CA GLN A 77 2.64 -6.26 1.05
C GLN A 77 3.92 -5.43 1.06
N PHE A 78 4.57 -5.26 -0.08
CA PHE A 78 5.84 -4.56 -0.24
C PHE A 78 5.59 -3.17 -0.80
N LEU A 79 6.08 -2.13 -0.12
CA LEU A 79 5.89 -0.75 -0.59
C LEU A 79 6.88 -0.38 -1.70
N ASN A 80 8.00 -1.11 -1.80
CA ASN A 80 9.05 -0.88 -2.78
C ASN A 80 8.79 -1.51 -4.16
N THR A 81 7.80 -2.38 -4.28
CA THR A 81 7.35 -2.90 -5.58
C THR A 81 6.28 -1.98 -6.14
N GLN A 82 6.21 -1.86 -7.47
CA GLN A 82 5.18 -1.10 -8.15
C GLN A 82 4.68 -1.88 -9.35
N THR A 83 3.36 -1.90 -9.53
CA THR A 83 2.73 -2.21 -10.81
C THR A 83 2.94 -1.01 -11.73
N ILE A 84 3.45 -1.28 -12.92
CA ILE A 84 3.78 -0.25 -13.91
C ILE A 84 3.07 -0.59 -15.22
N ASN A 85 2.40 0.39 -15.82
CA ASN A 85 1.81 0.24 -17.14
C ASN A 85 1.91 1.55 -17.92
N PRO A 86 2.15 1.52 -19.25
CA PRO A 86 2.08 2.74 -20.06
C PRO A 86 0.70 3.39 -19.97
N GLU A 87 0.68 4.73 -19.89
CA GLU A 87 -0.50 5.60 -19.90
C GLU A 87 -1.40 5.47 -18.67
N ASN A 88 -1.98 4.29 -18.43
CA ASN A 88 -2.92 4.07 -17.34
C ASN A 88 -2.89 2.64 -16.78
N ILE A 89 -3.23 2.50 -15.50
CA ILE A 89 -3.57 1.22 -14.87
C ILE A 89 -5.08 1.23 -14.65
N ASP A 90 -5.78 0.26 -15.25
CA ASP A 90 -7.22 0.11 -15.18
C ASP A 90 -7.53 -1.28 -14.63
N VAL A 91 -8.22 -1.34 -13.49
CA VAL A 91 -8.53 -2.58 -12.77
C VAL A 91 -9.94 -2.60 -12.22
N GLU A 92 -10.54 -3.80 -12.22
CA GLU A 92 -11.78 -4.07 -11.51
C GLU A 92 -11.54 -5.12 -10.41
N VAL A 93 -11.98 -4.81 -9.19
CA VAL A 93 -11.72 -5.64 -8.02
C VAL A 93 -13.01 -5.81 -7.23
N VAL A 94 -13.49 -7.05 -7.10
CA VAL A 94 -14.60 -7.37 -6.18
C VAL A 94 -14.11 -7.22 -4.76
N ALA A 95 -14.87 -6.50 -3.93
CA ALA A 95 -14.50 -6.24 -2.54
C ALA A 95 -15.74 -6.22 -1.65
N TYR A 96 -16.26 -7.41 -1.35
CA TYR A 96 -17.49 -7.58 -0.60
C TYR A 96 -17.47 -6.85 0.76
N GLY A 97 -18.45 -5.97 0.97
CA GLY A 97 -18.66 -5.24 2.23
C GLY A 97 -17.54 -4.26 2.61
N SER A 98 -16.59 -3.99 1.72
CA SER A 98 -15.54 -3.00 1.95
C SER A 98 -16.12 -1.57 2.05
N LYS A 99 -15.42 -0.70 2.78
CA LYS A 99 -15.87 0.66 3.12
C LYS A 99 -14.86 1.76 2.78
N GLY A 100 -13.72 1.39 2.23
CA GLY A 100 -12.72 2.35 1.81
C GLY A 100 -11.58 1.68 1.09
N MET A 101 -10.76 2.53 0.50
CA MET A 101 -9.58 2.15 -0.24
C MET A 101 -8.48 3.16 0.02
N PHE A 102 -7.26 2.68 0.15
CA PHE A 102 -6.05 3.47 0.19
C PHE A 102 -5.18 3.06 -0.98
N ILE A 103 -4.74 4.02 -1.76
CA ILE A 103 -3.81 3.81 -2.85
C ILE A 103 -2.56 4.62 -2.53
N GLY A 104 -1.37 4.00 -2.62
CA GLY A 104 -0.12 4.60 -2.18
C GLY A 104 1.04 4.30 -3.11
N ASN A 105 2.08 5.13 -3.00
CA ASN A 105 3.25 5.11 -3.88
C ASN A 105 2.83 5.17 -5.37
N ILE A 106 1.96 6.13 -5.67
CA ILE A 106 1.35 6.34 -6.99
C ILE A 106 2.15 7.37 -7.77
N GLU A 107 2.34 7.11 -9.06
CA GLU A 107 2.72 8.13 -10.04
C GLU A 107 1.64 8.20 -11.11
N ALA A 108 0.83 9.26 -11.05
CA ALA A 108 -0.32 9.48 -11.91
C ALA A 108 -0.66 10.98 -11.97
N SER A 109 -1.46 11.35 -12.96
CA SER A 109 -2.07 12.68 -13.08
C SER A 109 -3.48 12.71 -12.46
N SER A 110 -4.24 11.63 -12.60
CA SER A 110 -5.55 11.48 -11.94
C SER A 110 -5.83 10.04 -11.53
N VAL A 111 -6.70 9.88 -10.53
CA VAL A 111 -7.19 8.58 -10.07
C VAL A 111 -8.71 8.61 -10.02
N LEU A 112 -9.36 7.84 -10.88
CA LEU A 112 -10.80 7.60 -10.89
C LEU A 112 -11.11 6.35 -10.06
N ILE A 113 -12.08 6.48 -9.15
CA ILE A 113 -12.60 5.39 -8.33
C ILE A 113 -14.11 5.35 -8.52
N GLU A 114 -14.59 4.23 -9.04
CA GLU A 114 -16.01 3.94 -9.21
C GLU A 114 -16.40 2.72 -8.39
N VAL A 115 -17.59 2.78 -7.81
CA VAL A 115 -18.18 1.67 -7.06
C VAL A 115 -19.36 1.17 -7.86
N ILE A 116 -19.30 -0.07 -8.28
CA ILE A 116 -20.35 -0.75 -9.03
C ILE A 116 -21.09 -1.68 -8.07
N ASP A 117 -22.41 -1.57 -8.03
CA ASP A 117 -23.26 -2.54 -7.36
C ASP A 117 -23.47 -3.75 -8.28
N ASN A 118 -22.99 -4.92 -7.86
CA ASN A 118 -23.04 -6.14 -8.68
C ASN A 118 -24.48 -6.69 -8.80
N ASP A 119 -25.40 -6.29 -7.93
CA ASP A 119 -26.80 -6.76 -7.99
C ASP A 119 -27.60 -5.98 -9.04
N THR A 120 -27.29 -4.69 -9.23
CA THR A 120 -27.98 -3.80 -10.18
C THR A 120 -27.17 -3.47 -11.43
N LEU A 121 -25.86 -3.77 -11.42
CA LEU A 121 -24.85 -3.42 -12.43
C LEU A 121 -24.75 -1.91 -12.68
N GLN A 122 -25.06 -1.09 -11.67
CA GLN A 122 -24.98 0.37 -11.75
C GLN A 122 -23.80 0.90 -10.94
N THR A 123 -23.15 1.95 -11.48
CA THR A 123 -22.19 2.75 -10.72
C THR A 123 -22.94 3.59 -9.69
N ILE A 124 -22.75 3.25 -8.41
CA ILE A 124 -23.42 3.91 -7.28
C ILE A 124 -22.61 5.07 -6.70
N GLU A 125 -21.28 5.08 -6.89
CA GLU A 125 -20.39 6.18 -6.53
C GLU A 125 -19.31 6.31 -7.61
N SER A 126 -18.92 7.54 -7.94
CA SER A 126 -17.82 7.84 -8.85
C SER A 126 -17.09 9.07 -8.32
N THR A 127 -15.77 8.99 -8.17
CA THR A 127 -14.95 10.07 -7.63
C THR A 127 -13.61 10.10 -8.34
N THR A 128 -13.22 11.28 -8.83
CA THR A 128 -11.91 11.52 -9.42
C THR A 128 -11.06 12.34 -8.47
N PHE A 129 -9.82 11.92 -8.27
CA PHE A 129 -8.80 12.62 -7.51
C PHE A 129 -7.73 13.16 -8.44
N ASP A 130 -7.47 14.46 -8.36
CA ASP A 130 -6.34 15.09 -9.04
C ASP A 130 -5.06 14.89 -8.22
N MET A 131 -4.05 14.32 -8.89
CA MET A 131 -2.78 13.93 -8.26
C MET A 131 -1.73 15.03 -8.36
N VAL A 132 -2.04 16.12 -9.04
CA VAL A 132 -1.24 17.34 -9.09
C VAL A 132 -2.03 18.40 -8.33
N ASP A 133 -1.37 19.11 -7.41
CA ASP A 133 -1.99 20.25 -6.73
C ASP A 133 -2.18 21.43 -7.68
N ASP A 134 -3.12 22.31 -7.34
CA ASP A 134 -3.43 23.49 -8.13
C ASP A 134 -2.25 24.46 -8.16
N VAL A 135 -2.00 25.03 -9.34
CA VAL A 135 -0.99 26.08 -9.52
C VAL A 135 -1.42 27.34 -8.75
N VAL A 136 -0.61 27.76 -7.78
CA VAL A 136 -1.02 28.79 -6.82
C VAL A 136 -0.91 30.20 -7.41
N ASP A 137 0.09 30.46 -8.25
CA ASP A 137 0.27 31.76 -8.90
C ASP A 137 0.97 31.66 -10.28
N TRP A 138 1.08 32.80 -10.95
CA TRP A 138 1.74 32.90 -12.25
C TRP A 138 3.22 32.46 -12.20
N LEU A 139 3.93 32.74 -11.11
CA LEU A 139 5.37 32.43 -11.02
C LEU A 139 5.56 30.93 -10.84
N ASP A 140 4.72 30.30 -10.02
CA ASP A 140 4.61 28.85 -9.89
C ASP A 140 4.28 28.22 -11.26
N TYR A 141 3.33 28.78 -12.03
CA TYR A 141 3.02 28.32 -13.41
C TYR A 141 4.21 28.31 -14.37
N PHE A 142 5.12 29.28 -14.28
CA PHE A 142 6.25 29.36 -15.21
C PHE A 142 7.55 28.77 -14.66
N PHE A 143 7.72 28.70 -13.34
CA PHE A 143 8.99 28.41 -12.68
C PHE A 143 8.88 27.50 -11.45
N GLY A 144 7.68 27.01 -11.13
CA GLY A 144 7.44 26.09 -10.02
C GLY A 144 8.09 24.72 -10.24
N ASP A 145 8.49 24.09 -9.14
CA ASP A 145 8.93 22.69 -9.16
C ASP A 145 7.72 21.77 -8.99
N TRP A 146 7.21 21.30 -10.12
CA TRP A 146 6.01 20.47 -10.22
C TRP A 146 6.14 19.09 -9.57
N LEU A 147 7.37 18.65 -9.24
CA LEU A 147 7.60 17.36 -8.61
C LEU A 147 7.10 17.33 -7.16
N ASP A 148 7.23 18.44 -6.44
CA ASP A 148 6.81 18.54 -5.02
C ASP A 148 5.29 18.70 -4.86
N GLN A 149 4.60 19.09 -5.94
CA GLN A 149 3.14 19.28 -5.97
C GLN A 149 2.38 17.98 -6.32
N ARG A 150 3.08 16.87 -6.54
CA ARG A 150 2.45 15.58 -6.82
C ARG A 150 2.06 14.86 -5.53
N LYS A 151 0.78 14.55 -5.40
CA LYS A 151 0.28 13.62 -4.39
C LYS A 151 0.80 12.23 -4.72
N ASN A 152 1.25 11.50 -3.71
CA ASN A 152 1.75 10.13 -3.86
C ASN A 152 0.78 9.06 -3.32
N SER A 153 -0.37 9.50 -2.78
CA SER A 153 -1.36 8.63 -2.17
C SER A 153 -2.76 9.25 -2.18
N VAL A 154 -3.77 8.39 -2.21
CA VAL A 154 -5.19 8.72 -2.21
C VAL A 154 -5.90 7.83 -1.21
N THR A 155 -6.79 8.42 -0.42
CA THR A 155 -7.70 7.69 0.47
C THR A 155 -9.12 7.96 0.05
N TYR A 156 -9.84 6.91 -0.33
CA TYR A 156 -11.26 6.96 -0.65
C TYR A 156 -12.09 6.32 0.46
N TYR A 157 -13.17 7.01 0.86
CA TYR A 157 -14.14 6.50 1.81
C TYR A 157 -15.47 6.32 1.11
N ARG A 158 -16.00 5.10 1.18
CA ARG A 158 -17.28 4.78 0.58
C ARG A 158 -18.42 5.25 1.49
N THR A 159 -19.48 5.78 0.88
CA THR A 159 -20.65 6.32 1.61
C THR A 159 -21.90 5.45 1.50
N THR A 160 -22.00 4.63 0.46
CA THR A 160 -23.10 3.70 0.21
C THR A 160 -23.00 2.42 1.05
N LEU A 161 -24.13 1.72 1.23
CA LEU A 161 -24.27 0.58 2.16
C LEU A 161 -24.40 -0.79 1.47
N THR A 162 -24.43 -0.89 0.14
CA THR A 162 -24.51 -2.17 -0.58
C THR A 162 -23.29 -3.05 -0.28
N MET A 163 -23.44 -4.36 -0.15
CA MET A 163 -22.32 -5.25 0.21
C MET A 163 -21.66 -5.89 -1.01
N ASN A 164 -22.45 -6.28 -2.01
CA ASN A 164 -21.96 -6.94 -3.21
C ASN A 164 -21.46 -5.90 -4.22
N ILE A 165 -20.21 -5.47 -4.07
CA ILE A 165 -19.64 -4.39 -4.87
C ILE A 165 -18.34 -4.77 -5.57
N THR A 166 -18.08 -4.09 -6.69
CA THR A 166 -16.82 -4.10 -7.42
C THR A 166 -16.31 -2.66 -7.50
N TYR A 167 -15.03 -2.45 -7.17
CA TYR A 167 -14.36 -1.19 -7.47
C TYR A 167 -13.80 -1.25 -8.88
N HIS A 168 -14.11 -0.24 -9.68
CA HIS A 168 -13.39 0.06 -10.90
C HIS A 168 -12.43 1.22 -10.60
N VAL A 169 -11.13 0.99 -10.77
CA VAL A 169 -10.08 1.93 -10.41
C VAL A 169 -9.22 2.18 -11.63
N LYS A 170 -9.19 3.44 -12.06
CA LYS A 170 -8.36 3.89 -13.18
C LYS A 170 -7.35 4.93 -12.70
N ILE A 171 -6.08 4.57 -12.76
CA ILE A 171 -4.93 5.42 -12.45
C ILE A 171 -4.37 5.90 -13.79
N ASP A 172 -4.52 7.18 -14.11
CA ASP A 172 -4.19 7.75 -15.41
C ASP A 172 -3.01 8.71 -15.30
N ASN A 173 -2.00 8.54 -16.15
CA ASN A 173 -0.82 9.41 -16.24
C ASN A 173 -0.63 9.97 -17.66
N GLY A 174 -1.72 10.10 -18.43
CA GLY A 174 -1.70 10.59 -19.81
C GLY A 174 -0.82 9.74 -20.71
N VAL A 175 0.29 10.30 -21.17
CA VAL A 175 1.25 9.63 -22.07
C VAL A 175 2.44 8.98 -21.35
N SER A 176 2.54 9.16 -20.02
CA SER A 176 3.64 8.64 -19.21
C SER A 176 3.28 7.29 -18.58
N GLU A 177 4.26 6.61 -17.99
CA GLU A 177 3.99 5.37 -17.24
C GLU A 177 3.17 5.67 -15.99
N ALA A 178 2.02 5.00 -15.83
CA ALA A 178 1.31 4.97 -14.56
C ALA A 178 1.96 3.95 -13.63
N ARG A 179 2.17 4.33 -12.37
CA ARG A 179 2.78 3.46 -11.34
C ARG A 179 1.88 3.41 -10.12
N CYS A 180 1.76 2.23 -9.53
CA CYS A 180 1.02 2.03 -8.27
C CYS A 180 1.75 1.02 -7.40
N GLY A 181 2.13 1.42 -6.18
CA GLY A 181 2.82 0.53 -5.24
C GLY A 181 1.88 -0.24 -4.35
N ILE A 182 0.78 0.36 -3.90
CA ILE A 182 -0.21 -0.34 -3.09
C ILE A 182 -1.63 0.13 -3.41
N LEU A 183 -2.54 -0.82 -3.55
CA LEU A 183 -3.99 -0.66 -3.62
C LEU A 183 -4.58 -1.54 -2.50
N PHE A 184 -4.86 -0.90 -1.38
CA PHE A 184 -5.37 -1.55 -0.18
C PHE A 184 -6.87 -1.27 -0.03
N ILE A 185 -7.69 -2.30 -0.12
CA ILE A 185 -9.14 -2.21 0.07
C ILE A 185 -9.52 -2.83 1.40
N GLY A 186 -10.41 -2.17 2.13
CA GLY A 186 -10.74 -2.63 3.46
C GLY A 186 -11.95 -2.02 4.14
N VAL A 187 -12.11 -2.43 5.40
CA VAL A 187 -13.10 -1.88 6.31
C VAL A 187 -12.43 -0.85 7.22
N VAL A 188 -12.93 0.38 7.16
CA VAL A 188 -12.44 1.47 7.98
C VAL A 188 -13.11 1.43 9.36
N ARG A 189 -12.30 1.48 10.42
CA ARG A 189 -12.76 1.61 11.81
C ARG A 189 -12.20 2.86 12.44
N GLU A 190 -13.06 3.63 13.07
CA GLU A 190 -12.65 4.81 13.82
C GLU A 190 -12.09 4.43 15.19
N ILE A 191 -10.98 5.08 15.57
CA ILE A 191 -10.33 4.91 16.88
C ILE A 191 -10.58 6.13 17.76
N GLY A 192 -10.49 7.33 17.19
CA GLY A 192 -10.70 8.58 17.91
C GLY A 192 -10.22 9.79 17.10
N ALA A 193 -10.22 10.98 17.71
CA ALA A 193 -9.77 12.20 17.07
C ALA A 193 -8.25 12.36 17.22
N THR A 194 -7.53 12.58 16.11
CA THR A 194 -6.07 12.84 16.18
C THR A 194 -5.84 14.27 16.67
N LYS A 195 -4.99 14.48 17.69
CA LYS A 195 -4.55 15.82 18.07
C LYS A 195 -3.63 16.40 17.00
N TYR A 196 -3.59 17.73 16.90
CA TYR A 196 -2.66 18.44 16.02
C TYR A 196 -1.17 18.18 16.34
N SER A 197 -0.85 17.58 17.50
CA SER A 197 0.51 17.15 17.86
C SER A 197 0.82 15.73 17.34
N PHE A 198 1.35 15.65 16.13
CA PHE A 198 1.90 14.43 15.53
C PHE A 198 3.39 14.60 15.24
N SER A 199 4.15 13.51 15.31
CA SER A 199 5.55 13.47 14.87
C SER A 199 5.65 12.60 13.62
N LEU A 200 6.23 13.15 12.57
CA LEU A 200 6.65 12.43 11.37
C LEU A 200 8.16 12.22 11.44
N GLY A 201 8.62 11.05 11.03
CA GLY A 201 10.03 10.73 10.92
C GLY A 201 10.31 9.74 9.80
N ALA A 202 11.58 9.49 9.54
CA ALA A 202 12.07 8.50 8.60
C ALA A 202 13.21 7.71 9.25
N LEU A 203 13.07 6.39 9.30
CA LEU A 203 14.15 5.47 9.66
C LEU A 203 14.93 5.16 8.40
N ASP A 204 16.13 5.72 8.28
CA ASP A 204 17.02 5.50 7.15
C ASP A 204 17.85 4.23 7.34
N PHE A 205 17.89 3.39 6.31
CA PHE A 205 18.69 2.16 6.28
C PHE A 205 19.95 2.30 5.39
N SER A 206 20.36 3.53 5.07
CA SER A 206 21.59 3.83 4.36
C SER A 206 22.84 3.44 5.14
N LYS A 207 23.89 3.03 4.42
CA LYS A 207 25.19 2.66 5.00
C LYS A 207 26.22 3.73 4.72
N VAL A 208 26.96 4.11 5.75
CA VAL A 208 28.10 5.03 5.66
C VAL A 208 29.36 4.23 5.97
N VAL A 209 30.21 4.05 4.95
CA VAL A 209 31.44 3.26 5.06
C VAL A 209 32.63 4.20 4.89
N THR A 210 33.37 4.44 5.96
CA THR A 210 34.62 5.21 5.88
C THR A 210 35.80 4.27 5.71
N ASN A 211 36.53 4.41 4.61
CA ASN A 211 37.74 3.66 4.35
C ASN A 211 38.88 4.21 5.23
N GLN A 212 39.38 3.37 6.14
CA GLN A 212 40.41 3.77 7.11
C GLN A 212 41.79 4.02 6.48
N SER A 213 42.07 3.53 5.27
CA SER A 213 43.36 3.73 4.61
C SER A 213 43.39 4.95 3.69
N SER A 214 42.27 5.33 3.09
CA SER A 214 42.16 6.49 2.20
C SER A 214 41.47 7.70 2.82
N GLY A 215 40.79 7.53 3.96
CA GLY A 215 39.95 8.56 4.57
C GLY A 215 38.65 8.86 3.80
N ALA A 216 38.39 8.16 2.69
CA ALA A 216 37.19 8.38 1.88
C ALA A 216 35.95 7.78 2.55
N THR A 217 34.85 8.52 2.57
CA THR A 217 33.55 8.04 3.04
C THR A 217 32.67 7.70 1.85
N LEU A 218 32.31 6.42 1.74
CA LEU A 218 31.32 5.92 0.79
C LEU A 218 29.93 5.95 1.44
N LEU A 219 28.95 6.44 0.68
CA LEU A 219 27.55 6.49 1.09
C LEU A 219 26.76 5.57 0.16
N GLU A 220 26.20 4.51 0.72
CA GLU A 220 25.26 3.62 0.01
C GLU A 220 23.85 3.98 0.50
N ARG A 221 23.06 4.63 -0.37
CA ARG A 221 21.69 5.03 -0.04
C ARG A 221 20.80 3.80 0.04
N GLY A 222 20.25 3.56 1.22
CA GLY A 222 19.27 2.51 1.49
C GLY A 222 17.84 3.04 1.35
N ASN A 223 16.87 2.14 1.47
CA ASN A 223 15.47 2.52 1.61
C ASN A 223 15.26 3.15 3.00
N TYR A 224 14.13 3.83 3.17
CA TYR A 224 13.75 4.37 4.47
C TYR A 224 12.31 3.95 4.82
N ALA A 225 12.05 3.72 6.10
CA ALA A 225 10.70 3.49 6.61
C ALA A 225 10.15 4.76 7.25
N LYS A 226 9.00 5.23 6.77
CA LYS A 226 8.29 6.35 7.38
C LYS A 226 7.82 5.97 8.79
N THR A 227 7.95 6.85 9.76
CA THR A 227 7.48 6.64 11.14
C THR A 227 6.51 7.73 11.53
N ILE A 228 5.43 7.33 12.21
CA ILE A 228 4.42 8.25 12.71
C ILE A 228 4.20 7.96 14.18
N ARG A 229 4.33 8.99 15.02
CA ARG A 229 3.84 8.99 16.39
C ARG A 229 2.64 9.90 16.49
N ALA A 230 1.48 9.29 16.67
CA ALA A 230 0.20 10.00 16.73
C ALA A 230 -0.37 9.98 18.16
N ASN A 231 -0.90 11.13 18.58
CA ASN A 231 -1.67 11.25 19.81
C ASN A 231 -3.16 11.35 19.46
N VAL A 232 -3.98 10.43 19.98
CA VAL A 232 -5.40 10.28 19.66
C VAL A 232 -6.23 10.41 20.92
N PHE A 233 -7.34 11.13 20.84
CA PHE A 233 -8.32 11.27 21.91
C PHE A 233 -9.52 10.38 21.64
N ALA A 234 -9.87 9.58 22.64
CA ALA A 234 -11.09 8.80 22.67
C ALA A 234 -11.85 9.03 23.97
N ARG A 235 -13.15 8.76 23.95
CA ARG A 235 -13.96 8.80 25.18
C ARG A 235 -13.49 7.71 26.13
N THR A 236 -13.40 8.00 27.43
CA THR A 236 -12.91 7.04 28.43
C THR A 236 -13.74 5.76 28.45
N GLY A 237 -15.06 5.83 28.23
CA GLY A 237 -15.93 4.65 28.11
C GLY A 237 -15.61 3.72 26.93
N THR A 238 -14.85 4.18 25.93
CA THR A 238 -14.43 3.40 24.77
C THR A 238 -12.97 2.92 24.84
N SER A 239 -12.24 3.29 25.89
CA SER A 239 -10.80 3.00 26.06
C SER A 239 -10.46 1.51 25.95
N GLN A 240 -11.24 0.64 26.62
CA GLN A 240 -11.04 -0.81 26.56
C GLN A 240 -11.22 -1.37 25.14
N MET A 241 -12.24 -0.89 24.41
CA MET A 241 -12.48 -1.29 23.03
C MET A 241 -11.32 -0.84 22.12
N VAL A 242 -10.83 0.38 22.30
CA VAL A 242 -9.70 0.91 21.53
C VAL A 242 -8.42 0.13 21.83
N PHE A 243 -8.09 -0.10 23.10
CA PHE A 243 -6.93 -0.89 23.51
C PHE A 243 -6.96 -2.31 22.90
N LYS A 244 -8.12 -2.98 22.98
CA LYS A 244 -8.30 -4.30 22.36
C LYS A 244 -8.08 -4.25 20.84
N ARG A 245 -8.66 -3.28 20.14
CA ARG A 245 -8.49 -3.15 18.68
C ARG A 245 -7.04 -2.90 18.25
N LEU A 246 -6.32 -2.05 18.98
CA LEU A 246 -4.90 -1.78 18.73
C LEU A 246 -4.04 -3.03 19.03
N THR A 247 -4.40 -3.79 20.07
CA THR A 247 -3.73 -5.05 20.41
C THR A 247 -4.01 -6.16 19.41
N GLU A 248 -5.21 -6.22 18.82
CA GLU A 248 -5.57 -7.16 17.76
C GLU A 248 -4.90 -6.81 16.42
N ALA A 249 -4.63 -5.53 16.18
CA ALA A 249 -3.91 -5.04 14.99
C ALA A 249 -2.41 -5.37 14.98
N ARG A 250 -1.87 -5.96 16.05
CA ARG A 250 -0.43 -6.24 16.17
C ARG A 250 0.05 -7.24 15.11
N GLY A 251 1.22 -6.97 14.51
CA GLY A 251 1.84 -7.87 13.54
C GLY A 251 1.07 -8.04 12.22
N THR A 252 0.08 -7.18 11.95
CA THR A 252 -0.68 -7.20 10.69
C THR A 252 -0.41 -5.90 9.93
N PRO A 253 -0.13 -5.97 8.61
CA PRO A 253 -0.04 -4.78 7.76
C PRO A 253 -1.41 -4.12 7.63
N LEU A 254 -1.50 -2.84 8.02
CA LEU A 254 -2.73 -2.07 8.03
C LEU A 254 -2.47 -0.67 7.49
N VAL A 255 -3.53 0.00 7.03
CA VAL A 255 -3.46 1.43 6.69
C VAL A 255 -3.98 2.25 7.86
N PHE A 256 -3.16 3.17 8.33
CA PHE A 256 -3.50 4.13 9.37
C PHE A 256 -3.81 5.46 8.72
N LEU A 257 -5.04 5.95 8.96
CA LEU A 257 -5.59 7.14 8.31
C LEU A 257 -5.70 8.27 9.32
N ASN A 258 -4.99 9.37 9.07
CA ASN A 258 -4.82 10.49 10.00
C ASN A 258 -5.09 11.86 9.38
N GLY A 259 -5.83 11.91 8.27
CA GLY A 259 -6.25 13.16 7.64
C GLY A 259 -5.76 13.35 6.22
N GLY A 260 -5.24 12.28 5.58
CA GLY A 260 -4.86 12.29 4.17
C GLY A 260 -3.38 12.57 3.93
N GLY A 261 -2.94 12.27 2.70
CA GLY A 261 -1.60 12.57 2.19
C GLY A 261 -0.48 12.04 3.09
N LEU A 262 0.39 12.94 3.53
CA LEU A 262 1.56 12.60 4.35
C LEU A 262 1.22 12.03 5.74
N LEU A 263 -0.02 12.07 6.20
CA LEU A 263 -0.41 11.52 7.51
C LEU A 263 -0.90 10.08 7.41
N ASP A 264 -1.29 9.64 6.21
CA ASP A 264 -1.72 8.28 5.98
C ASP A 264 -0.47 7.39 5.74
N ILE A 265 -0.50 6.17 6.28
CA ILE A 265 0.63 5.25 6.20
C ILE A 265 0.15 3.80 6.15
N PHE A 266 0.72 3.03 5.22
CA PHE A 266 0.65 1.58 5.24
C PHE A 266 1.82 1.03 6.05
N GLY A 267 1.52 0.29 7.11
CA GLY A 267 2.51 -0.11 8.09
C GLY A 267 1.98 -1.03 9.17
N TYR A 268 2.66 -1.06 10.31
CA TYR A 268 2.23 -1.80 11.49
C TYR A 268 2.44 -0.98 12.77
N ILE A 269 1.70 -1.34 13.83
CA ILE A 269 1.86 -0.74 15.16
C ILE A 269 3.09 -1.34 15.82
N GLN A 270 4.08 -0.51 16.14
CA GLN A 270 5.23 -0.91 16.95
C GLN A 270 4.89 -0.87 18.44
N LYS A 271 4.22 0.21 18.88
CA LYS A 271 3.83 0.42 20.27
C LYS A 271 2.53 1.20 20.34
N HIS A 272 1.68 0.90 21.32
CA HIS A 272 0.57 1.76 21.69
C HIS A 272 0.47 1.85 23.21
N GLU A 273 0.00 2.99 23.69
CA GLU A 273 -0.16 3.29 25.11
C GLU A 273 -1.46 4.07 25.32
N VAL A 274 -2.23 3.70 26.35
CA VAL A 274 -3.51 4.32 26.66
C VAL A 274 -3.42 4.92 28.06
N LEU A 275 -3.37 6.24 28.13
CA LEU A 275 -3.35 7.00 29.37
C LEU A 275 -4.75 7.52 29.67
N ILE A 276 -5.35 7.02 30.76
CA ILE A 276 -6.64 7.47 31.24
C ILE A 276 -6.43 8.77 32.03
N GLU A 277 -6.54 9.91 31.35
CA GLU A 277 -6.32 11.24 31.93
C GLU A 277 -7.50 11.73 32.78
N GLY A 278 -8.72 11.21 32.53
CA GLY A 278 -9.89 11.60 33.30
C GLY A 278 -11.15 10.79 33.00
N PRO A 279 -12.29 11.16 33.60
CA PRO A 279 -13.55 10.42 33.48
C PRO A 279 -14.19 10.51 32.09
N VAL A 280 -13.84 11.53 31.29
CA VAL A 280 -14.45 11.78 29.97
C VAL A 280 -13.48 11.48 28.83
N GLU A 281 -12.22 11.86 28.99
CA GLU A 281 -11.21 11.76 27.92
C GLU A 281 -10.03 10.87 28.34
N THR A 282 -9.52 10.15 27.35
CA THR A 282 -8.35 9.29 27.45
C THR A 282 -7.43 9.61 26.27
N ALA A 283 -6.15 9.80 26.58
CA ALA A 283 -5.11 10.03 25.58
C ALA A 283 -4.51 8.68 25.16
N ILE A 284 -4.38 8.47 23.86
CA ILE A 284 -3.82 7.26 23.27
C ILE A 284 -2.62 7.67 22.42
N THR A 285 -1.45 7.13 22.73
CA THR A 285 -0.26 7.31 21.90
C THR A 285 -0.07 6.05 21.06
N VAL A 286 0.13 6.21 19.76
CA VAL A 286 0.42 5.09 18.83
C VAL A 286 1.67 5.41 18.03
N ASP A 287 2.64 4.51 18.09
CA ASP A 287 3.87 4.52 17.30
C ASP A 287 3.71 3.52 16.14
N ILE A 288 3.82 4.04 14.92
CA ILE A 288 3.57 3.33 13.67
C ILE A 288 4.83 3.37 12.82
N ILE A 289 5.21 2.21 12.29
CA ILE A 289 6.30 2.08 11.34
C ILE A 289 5.72 1.66 9.99
N GLY A 290 6.06 2.40 8.95
CA GLY A 290 5.73 2.07 7.56
C GLY A 290 6.48 0.83 7.11
N LEU A 291 5.82 0.02 6.30
CA LEU A 291 6.49 -1.12 5.66
C LEU A 291 7.38 -0.63 4.52
N ILE A 292 8.38 -1.42 4.18
CA ILE A 292 9.29 -1.20 3.06
C ILE A 292 9.27 -2.45 2.19
#